data_AF-A0A2E3WWF9-F1
#
_entry.id   AF-A0A2E3WWF9-F1
#
_cell.length_a   1.000
_cell.length_b   1.000
_cell.length_c   1.000
_cell.angle_alpha   90.00
_cell.angle_beta   90.00
_cell.angle_gamma   90.00
#
_symmetry.space_group_name_H-M   'P 1'
#
loop_
_entity.id
_entity.type
_entity.pdbx_description
1 polymer ?
#
loop_
_entity_poly.entity_id
_entity_poly.type
_entity_poly.pdbx_seq_one_letter_code
_entity_poly.pdbx_strand_id
1 'polypeptide(L)'
;MKHLVILFLLSALASPAFAKDHKHGKMGKGMMKGLMKELNLTDEQRSKMKELHMENKGGGKANREAIKKAKDALRNGWLENANDATMKSLHKAFHDAKMSGMNERFTKMLALRAILTDEQKAIFAKKMSERIDSGKRH
;
A
#
# COMPACT_ATOMS: atom_id res chain seq x y z
N MET A 1 -41.62 34.52 12.76
CA MET A 1 -42.36 33.99 11.60
C MET A 1 -41.42 33.01 10.89
N LYS A 2 -41.59 31.69 11.09
CA LYS A 2 -42.02 30.72 10.04
C LYS A 2 -41.40 31.10 8.69
N HIS A 3 -40.42 30.38 8.15
CA HIS A 3 -40.66 29.08 7.50
C HIS A 3 -39.47 28.12 7.55
N LEU A 4 -39.81 26.91 7.97
CA LEU A 4 -39.18 25.63 7.69
C LEU A 4 -39.37 25.30 6.21
N VAL A 5 -38.31 25.02 5.46
CA VAL A 5 -38.38 24.17 4.25
C VAL A 5 -37.21 23.21 4.30
N ILE A 6 -37.50 22.00 4.78
CA ILE A 6 -36.72 20.79 4.57
C ILE A 6 -36.93 20.37 3.11
N LEU A 7 -35.87 20.17 2.35
CA LEU A 7 -35.92 19.27 1.20
C LEU A 7 -34.68 18.37 1.20
N PHE A 8 -34.81 17.26 1.92
CA PHE A 8 -34.00 16.07 1.76
C PHE A 8 -34.31 15.49 0.37
N LEU A 9 -33.35 15.46 -0.54
CA LEU A 9 -33.41 14.59 -1.71
C LEU A 9 -32.20 13.66 -1.70
N LEU A 10 -32.35 12.59 -0.92
CA LEU A 10 -31.48 11.43 -0.91
C LEU A 10 -31.91 10.51 -2.06
N SER A 11 -31.27 10.63 -3.23
CA SER A 11 -31.40 9.66 -4.32
C SER A 11 -30.16 8.78 -4.36
N ALA A 12 -30.14 7.79 -3.47
CA ALA A 12 -29.17 6.71 -3.52
C ALA A 12 -29.54 5.75 -4.67
N LEU A 13 -28.93 5.94 -5.84
CA LEU A 13 -28.87 4.90 -6.87
C LEU A 13 -27.97 3.78 -6.37
N ALA A 14 -28.56 2.78 -5.73
CA ALA A 14 -27.91 1.51 -5.45
C ALA A 14 -27.75 0.74 -6.77
N SER A 15 -26.69 1.03 -7.51
CA SER A 15 -26.23 0.12 -8.57
C SER A 15 -25.54 -1.08 -7.91
N PRO A 16 -26.02 -2.32 -8.10
CA PRO A 16 -25.18 -3.49 -7.87
C PRO A 16 -24.14 -3.53 -8.99
N ALA A 17 -23.09 -2.73 -8.85
CA ALA A 17 -21.94 -2.80 -9.72
C ALA A 17 -21.28 -4.18 -9.51
N PHE A 18 -21.40 -5.03 -10.52
CA PHE A 18 -20.70 -6.29 -10.71
C PHE A 18 -19.37 -6.32 -9.95
N ALA A 19 -19.34 -7.03 -8.82
CA ALA A 19 -18.11 -7.45 -8.19
C ALA A 19 -17.49 -8.54 -9.06
N LYS A 20 -16.87 -8.13 -10.17
CA LYS A 20 -15.91 -8.97 -10.89
C LYS A 20 -14.82 -9.29 -9.89
N ASP A 21 -14.73 -10.56 -9.54
CA ASP A 21 -13.80 -11.12 -8.56
C ASP A 21 -12.37 -11.00 -9.13
N HIS A 22 -11.84 -9.77 -9.09
CA HIS A 22 -10.46 -9.52 -9.39
C HIS A 22 -9.65 -10.13 -8.25
N LYS A 23 -9.03 -11.28 -8.51
CA LYS A 23 -7.92 -11.85 -7.73
C LYS A 23 -6.71 -10.91 -7.75
N HIS A 24 -6.87 -9.66 -7.32
CA HIS A 24 -5.77 -8.72 -7.10
C HIS A 24 -5.08 -9.11 -5.80
N GLY A 25 -4.00 -9.89 -5.95
CA GLY A 25 -2.87 -9.91 -5.05
C GLY A 25 -3.18 -10.21 -3.59
N LYS A 26 -3.25 -11.50 -3.24
CA LYS A 26 -2.77 -11.98 -1.92
C LYS A 26 -1.24 -11.82 -1.82
N MET A 27 -0.74 -10.64 -2.15
CA MET A 27 0.67 -10.30 -2.21
C MET A 27 1.02 -9.70 -0.85
N GLY A 28 1.47 -10.54 0.09
CA GLY A 28 1.94 -10.04 1.38
C GLY A 28 2.24 -11.13 2.38
N LYS A 29 1.29 -12.04 2.63
CA LYS A 29 1.43 -13.03 3.71
C LYS A 29 2.14 -14.32 3.30
N GLY A 30 1.76 -14.93 2.16
CA GLY A 30 2.38 -16.18 1.69
C GLY A 30 3.80 -15.99 1.15
N MET A 31 4.03 -14.86 0.48
CA MET A 31 5.31 -14.51 -0.14
C MET A 31 6.42 -14.25 0.90
N MET A 32 6.10 -13.52 1.98
CA MET A 32 7.08 -13.27 3.03
C MET A 32 7.39 -14.55 3.80
N LYS A 33 6.37 -15.39 4.02
CA LYS A 33 6.54 -16.72 4.60
C LYS A 33 7.44 -17.64 3.76
N GLY A 34 7.37 -17.56 2.43
CA GLY A 34 8.28 -18.30 1.53
C GLY A 34 9.72 -17.81 1.64
N LEU A 35 9.91 -16.50 1.63
CA LEU A 35 11.25 -15.90 1.76
C LEU A 35 11.91 -16.24 3.11
N MET A 36 11.16 -16.21 4.23
CA MET A 36 11.71 -16.57 5.54
C MET A 36 12.17 -18.03 5.63
N LYS A 37 11.51 -18.93 4.89
CA LYS A 37 11.93 -20.35 4.81
C LYS A 37 13.23 -20.48 4.04
N GLU A 38 13.35 -19.79 2.91
CA GLU A 38 14.56 -19.84 2.07
C GLU A 38 15.79 -19.21 2.73
N LEU A 39 15.59 -18.23 3.62
CA LEU A 39 16.68 -17.58 4.37
C LEU A 39 17.18 -18.42 5.55
N ASN A 40 16.56 -19.57 5.84
CA ASN A 40 16.90 -20.43 6.99
C ASN A 40 17.14 -19.62 8.28
N LEU A 41 16.21 -18.72 8.60
CA LEU A 41 16.36 -17.85 9.78
C LEU A 41 16.56 -18.67 11.05
N THR A 42 17.33 -18.16 12.01
CA THR A 42 17.37 -18.73 13.37
C THR A 42 16.07 -18.42 14.12
N ASP A 43 15.83 -19.07 15.26
CA ASP A 43 14.65 -18.76 16.09
C ASP A 43 14.69 -17.33 16.65
N GLU A 44 15.87 -16.85 17.01
CA GLU A 44 16.09 -15.47 17.45
C GLU A 44 15.75 -14.47 16.33
N GLN A 45 16.24 -14.72 15.11
CA GLN A 45 15.91 -13.90 13.95
C GLN A 45 14.41 -13.93 13.64
N ARG A 46 13.77 -15.11 13.77
CA ARG A 46 12.31 -15.23 13.61
C ARG A 46 11.55 -14.40 14.64
N SER A 47 12.00 -14.35 15.90
CA SER A 47 11.36 -13.52 16.93
C SER A 47 11.45 -12.03 16.59
N LYS A 48 12.66 -11.53 16.32
CA LYS A 48 12.91 -10.14 15.93
C LYS A 48 12.06 -9.73 14.72
N MET A 49 11.90 -10.63 13.77
CA MET A 49 11.11 -10.37 12.56
C MET A 49 9.60 -10.34 12.82
N LYS A 50 9.10 -11.12 13.80
CA LYS A 50 7.70 -11.04 14.26
C LYS A 50 7.44 -9.74 15.00
N GLU A 51 8.34 -9.32 15.88
CA GLU A 51 8.26 -8.04 16.60
C GLU A 51 8.21 -6.87 15.61
N LEU A 52 9.14 -6.84 14.66
CA LEU A 52 9.18 -5.84 13.59
C LEU A 52 7.87 -5.82 12.77
N HIS A 53 7.25 -6.98 12.53
CA HIS A 53 5.97 -7.06 11.83
C HIS A 53 4.81 -6.51 12.67
N MET A 54 4.80 -6.78 13.98
CA MET A 54 3.73 -6.35 14.89
C MET A 54 3.76 -4.84 15.11
N GLU A 55 4.94 -4.26 15.32
CA GLU A 55 5.16 -2.81 15.43
C GLU A 55 4.63 -2.06 14.20
N ASN A 56 4.79 -2.67 13.03
CA ASN A 56 4.49 -2.05 11.73
C ASN A 56 3.12 -2.43 11.13
N LYS A 57 2.30 -3.19 11.86
CA LYS A 57 1.04 -3.75 11.35
C LYS A 57 0.00 -2.67 11.02
N GLY A 58 0.02 -1.54 11.74
CA GLY A 58 -0.90 -0.42 11.55
C GLY A 58 -0.52 0.50 10.37
N GLY A 59 0.77 0.82 10.23
CA GLY A 59 1.27 1.81 9.26
C GLY A 59 0.94 1.46 7.81
N GLY A 60 1.11 0.19 7.44
CA GLY A 60 0.87 -0.23 6.06
C GLY A 60 -0.59 -0.12 5.61
N LYS A 61 -1.55 -0.30 6.52
CA LYS A 61 -2.98 -0.15 6.21
C LYS A 61 -3.33 1.33 6.02
N ALA A 62 -2.90 2.18 6.95
CA ALA A 62 -3.14 3.62 6.91
C ALA A 62 -2.56 4.25 5.63
N ASN A 63 -1.32 3.90 5.29
CA ASN A 63 -0.68 4.41 4.09
C ASN A 63 -1.38 3.93 2.79
N ARG A 64 -1.85 2.69 2.74
CA ARG A 64 -2.62 2.18 1.59
C ARG A 64 -3.94 2.93 1.41
N GLU A 65 -4.63 3.20 2.51
CA GLU A 65 -5.88 3.98 2.50
C GLU A 65 -5.63 5.44 2.08
N ALA A 66 -4.56 6.07 2.55
CA ALA A 66 -4.17 7.42 2.16
C ALA A 66 -3.89 7.52 0.65
N ILE A 67 -3.09 6.59 0.10
CA ILE A 67 -2.81 6.53 -1.34
C ILE A 67 -4.10 6.32 -2.14
N LYS A 68 -4.98 5.42 -1.68
CA LYS A 68 -6.26 5.18 -2.35
C LYS A 68 -7.12 6.45 -2.38
N LYS A 69 -7.32 7.09 -1.23
CA LYS A 69 -8.10 8.33 -1.11
C LYS A 69 -7.55 9.44 -2.00
N ALA A 70 -6.23 9.65 -2.00
CA ALA A 70 -5.60 10.68 -2.82
C ALA A 70 -5.71 10.39 -4.32
N LYS A 71 -5.60 9.11 -4.71
CA LYS A 71 -5.81 8.67 -6.10
C LYS A 71 -7.26 8.87 -6.56
N ASP A 72 -8.22 8.50 -5.71
CA ASP A 72 -9.65 8.67 -6.00
C ASP A 72 -10.01 10.16 -6.12
N ALA A 73 -9.47 11.00 -5.23
CA ALA A 73 -9.65 12.45 -5.31
C ALA A 73 -9.05 13.06 -6.59
N LEU A 74 -7.83 12.66 -6.98
CA LEU A 74 -7.22 13.09 -8.22
C LEU A 74 -8.02 12.65 -9.46
N ARG A 75 -8.55 11.42 -9.45
CA ARG A 75 -9.43 10.91 -10.52
C ARG A 75 -10.72 11.71 -10.61
N ASN A 76 -11.37 11.98 -9.48
CA ASN A 76 -12.63 12.72 -9.45
C ASN A 76 -12.43 14.16 -9.88
N GLY A 77 -11.35 14.82 -9.42
CA GLY A 77 -11.00 16.16 -9.90
C GLY A 77 -10.85 16.23 -11.42
N TRP A 78 -10.31 15.18 -12.04
CA TRP A 78 -10.26 15.09 -13.50
C TRP A 78 -11.65 14.95 -14.14
N LEU A 79 -12.51 14.10 -13.60
CA LEU A 79 -13.87 13.86 -14.12
C LEU A 79 -14.79 15.08 -13.94
N GLU A 80 -14.57 15.85 -12.88
CA GLU A 80 -15.32 17.07 -12.56
C GLU A 80 -14.74 18.32 -13.25
N ASN A 81 -13.70 18.17 -14.07
CA ASN A 81 -13.01 19.25 -14.76
C ASN A 81 -12.55 20.37 -13.79
N ALA A 82 -11.97 19.97 -12.66
CA ALA A 82 -11.44 20.90 -11.68
C ALA A 82 -10.35 21.79 -12.29
N ASN A 83 -10.25 23.03 -11.80
CA ASN A 83 -9.25 23.98 -12.30
C ASN A 83 -7.80 23.52 -12.02
N ASP A 84 -6.86 24.10 -12.76
CA ASP A 84 -5.43 23.75 -12.68
C ASP A 84 -4.83 23.85 -11.27
N ALA A 85 -5.26 24.84 -10.47
CA ALA A 85 -4.76 25.01 -9.11
C ALA A 85 -5.18 23.83 -8.23
N THR A 86 -6.44 23.43 -8.32
CA THR A 86 -6.99 22.25 -7.63
C THR A 86 -6.30 20.97 -8.11
N MET A 87 -6.12 20.79 -9.42
CA MET A 87 -5.46 19.60 -9.97
C MET A 87 -4.01 19.47 -9.51
N LYS A 88 -3.25 20.57 -9.47
CA LYS A 88 -1.87 20.59 -8.95
C LYS A 88 -1.83 20.20 -7.46
N SER A 89 -2.78 20.69 -6.67
CA SER A 89 -2.89 20.35 -5.24
C SER A 89 -3.20 18.86 -5.04
N LEU A 90 -4.18 18.32 -5.77
CA LEU A 90 -4.54 16.90 -5.71
C LEU A 90 -3.38 15.99 -6.15
N HIS A 91 -2.65 16.39 -7.20
CA HIS A 91 -1.46 15.68 -7.65
C HIS A 91 -0.38 15.68 -6.57
N LYS A 92 -0.13 16.82 -5.92
CA LYS A 92 0.82 16.90 -4.81
C LYS A 92 0.42 15.99 -3.65
N ALA A 93 -0.85 15.98 -3.25
CA ALA A 93 -1.33 15.10 -2.18
C ALA A 93 -1.14 13.61 -2.53
N PHE A 94 -1.42 13.22 -3.78
CA PHE A 94 -1.17 11.87 -4.25
C PHE A 94 0.31 11.51 -4.25
N HIS A 95 1.17 12.41 -4.74
CA HIS A 95 2.61 12.24 -4.75
C HIS A 95 3.16 12.05 -3.32
N ASP A 96 2.78 12.93 -2.39
CA ASP A 96 3.27 12.89 -1.02
C ASP A 96 2.84 11.60 -0.30
N ALA A 97 1.59 11.16 -0.49
CA ALA A 97 1.11 9.88 0.04
C ALA A 97 1.92 8.69 -0.53
N LYS A 98 2.21 8.71 -1.83
CA LYS A 98 3.03 7.66 -2.47
C LYS A 98 4.46 7.66 -1.94
N MET A 99 5.08 8.83 -1.78
CA MET A 99 6.44 8.96 -1.27
C MET A 99 6.54 8.51 0.19
N SER A 100 5.57 8.88 1.03
CA SER A 100 5.48 8.37 2.40
C SER A 100 5.47 6.84 2.43
N GLY A 101 4.66 6.21 1.57
CA GLY A 101 4.61 4.76 1.45
C GLY A 101 5.90 4.11 0.96
N MET A 102 6.58 4.75 0.02
CA MET A 102 7.88 4.29 -0.46
C MET A 102 8.94 4.37 0.65
N ASN A 103 8.94 5.45 1.42
CA ASN A 103 9.84 5.63 2.56
C ASN A 103 9.58 4.59 3.65
N GLU A 104 8.32 4.36 4.02
CA GLU A 104 7.94 3.33 4.99
C GLU A 104 8.43 1.94 4.53
N ARG A 105 8.24 1.60 3.25
CA ARG A 105 8.73 0.34 2.69
C ARG A 105 10.25 0.25 2.75
N PHE A 106 10.97 1.33 2.45
CA PHE A 106 12.43 1.38 2.51
C PHE A 106 12.93 1.17 3.95
N THR A 107 12.37 1.87 4.93
CA THR A 107 12.73 1.72 6.35
C THR A 107 12.52 0.29 6.82
N LYS A 108 11.40 -0.35 6.45
CA LYS A 108 11.15 -1.77 6.77
C LYS A 108 12.17 -2.71 6.14
N MET A 109 12.60 -2.41 4.91
CA MET A 109 13.64 -3.19 4.23
C MET A 109 14.99 -3.05 4.92
N LEU A 110 15.35 -1.86 5.41
CA LEU A 110 16.56 -1.65 6.20
C LEU A 110 16.51 -2.43 7.52
N ALA A 111 15.40 -2.32 8.26
CA ALA A 111 15.21 -3.04 9.52
C ALA A 111 15.29 -4.56 9.32
N LEU A 112 14.69 -5.08 8.25
CA LEU A 112 14.82 -6.49 7.89
C LEU A 112 16.27 -6.88 7.61
N ARG A 113 17.00 -6.08 6.80
CA ARG A 113 18.42 -6.36 6.48
C ARG A 113 19.31 -6.37 7.72
N ALA A 114 18.99 -5.59 8.74
CA ALA A 114 19.75 -5.55 10.00
C ALA A 114 19.63 -6.84 10.82
N ILE A 115 18.58 -7.64 10.62
CA ILE A 115 18.38 -8.93 11.32
C ILE A 115 19.15 -10.07 10.64
N LEU A 116 19.47 -9.93 9.35
CA LEU A 116 20.08 -10.98 8.54
C LEU A 116 21.61 -10.98 8.68
N THR A 117 22.22 -12.17 8.55
CA THR A 117 23.66 -12.32 8.35
C THR A 117 24.06 -11.86 6.94
N ASP A 118 25.35 -11.71 6.67
CA ASP A 118 25.82 -11.26 5.35
C ASP A 118 25.51 -12.27 4.24
N GLU A 119 25.62 -13.56 4.52
CA GLU A 119 25.21 -14.63 3.61
C GLU A 119 23.70 -14.57 3.31
N GLN A 120 22.87 -14.37 4.35
CA GLN A 120 21.42 -14.22 4.19
C GLN A 120 21.06 -12.95 3.40
N LYS A 121 21.79 -11.84 3.57
CA LYS A 121 21.61 -10.61 2.79
C LYS A 121 21.88 -10.86 1.30
N ALA A 122 22.87 -11.69 0.95
CA ALA A 122 23.17 -12.04 -0.43
C ALA A 122 22.03 -12.86 -1.07
N ILE A 123 21.52 -13.87 -0.36
CA ILE A 123 20.34 -14.65 -0.79
C ILE A 123 19.13 -13.73 -0.96
N PHE A 124 18.89 -12.85 0.01
CA PHE A 124 17.81 -11.87 -0.04
C PHE A 124 17.91 -10.93 -1.25
N ALA A 125 19.10 -10.42 -1.56
CA ALA A 125 19.34 -9.56 -2.72
C ALA A 125 19.07 -10.28 -4.04
N LYS A 126 19.56 -11.52 -4.20
CA LYS A 126 19.29 -12.35 -5.38
C LYS A 126 17.79 -12.55 -5.60
N LYS A 127 17.06 -12.91 -4.54
CA LYS A 127 15.60 -13.11 -4.58
C LYS A 127 14.84 -11.83 -4.91
N MET A 128 15.36 -10.67 -4.49
CA MET A 128 14.76 -9.39 -4.86
C MET A 128 14.99 -9.08 -6.36
N SER A 129 16.18 -9.36 -6.90
CA SER A 129 16.46 -9.22 -8.34
C SER A 129 15.56 -10.10 -9.19
N GLU A 130 15.45 -11.39 -8.87
CA GLU A 130 14.59 -12.35 -9.58
C GLU A 130 13.14 -11.85 -9.71
N ARG A 131 12.65 -11.13 -8.69
CA ARG A 131 11.30 -10.57 -8.65
C ARG A 131 11.14 -9.31 -9.48
N ILE A 132 12.16 -8.46 -9.48
CA ILE A 132 12.18 -7.28 -10.35
C ILE A 132 12.13 -7.74 -11.81
N ASP A 133 12.86 -8.81 -12.13
CA ASP A 133 12.91 -9.34 -13.50
C ASP A 133 11.64 -10.09 -13.90
N SER A 134 11.02 -10.86 -12.99
CA SER A 134 9.73 -11.51 -13.29
C SER A 134 8.57 -10.54 -13.40
N GLY A 135 8.59 -9.43 -12.65
CA GLY A 135 7.58 -8.37 -12.74
C GLY A 135 7.65 -7.52 -14.01
N LYS A 136 8.80 -7.51 -14.72
CA LYS A 136 8.98 -6.85 -16.03
C LYS A 136 8.45 -7.68 -17.21
N ARG A 137 8.14 -8.96 -16.99
CA ARG A 137 7.69 -9.90 -18.04
C ARG A 137 6.17 -9.93 -18.24
N HIS A 138 5.44 -9.04 -17.57
CA HIS A 138 4.00 -8.85 -17.66
C HIS A 138 3.67 -7.38 -17.87
#